data_AF-A0A2J6XAE0-F1
#
_entry.id   AF-A0A2J6XAE0-F1
#
_cell.length_a   1.000
_cell.length_b   1.000
_cell.length_c   1.000
_cell.angle_alpha   90.00
_cell.angle_beta   90.00
_cell.angle_gamma   90.00
#
_symmetry.space_group_name_H-M   'P 1'
#
loop_
_entity.id
_entity.type
_entity.pdbx_description
1 polymer ?
#
loop_
_entity_poly.entity_id
_entity_poly.type
_entity_poly.pdbx_seq_one_letter_code
_entity_poly.pdbx_strand_id
1 'polypeptide(L)'
;MAIQLSRYNRLATWAGDVVLALICLLGLIAFFYPFMMGREVSGFEQAHATTAPILFAMLGPAMLVLLITELSAGRLNPRILAILGVLTGLVAVLRLPAGPGDSPTFFFLIILAGYVYGARFGFLLGALALLVSALLTGGVGPWLPFQMFVSGWMGMSAGWLAP
;
A
#
# COMPACT_ATOMS: atom_id res chain seq x y z
N MET A 1 0.34 26.35 -26.31
CA MET A 1 -0.16 26.03 -24.95
C MET A 1 -0.61 24.56 -24.80
N ALA A 2 -1.41 23.99 -25.72
CA ALA A 2 -1.88 22.60 -25.65
C ALA A 2 -0.77 21.50 -25.65
N ILE A 3 0.33 21.72 -26.38
CA ILE A 3 1.44 20.75 -26.46
C ILE A 3 2.17 20.58 -25.12
N GLN A 4 2.31 21.67 -24.34
CA GLN A 4 2.96 21.63 -23.03
C GLN A 4 2.12 20.91 -21.97
N LEU A 5 0.80 21.12 -21.97
CA LEU A 5 -0.13 20.40 -21.11
C LEU A 5 -0.10 18.88 -21.38
N SER A 6 -0.01 18.46 -22.65
CA SER A 6 0.09 17.03 -22.99
C SER A 6 1.41 16.38 -22.53
N ARG A 7 2.52 17.13 -22.58
CA ARG A 7 3.83 16.66 -22.11
C ARG A 7 3.88 16.57 -20.59
N TYR A 8 3.32 17.55 -19.90
CA TYR A 8 3.28 17.57 -18.42
C TYR A 8 2.46 16.40 -17.88
N ASN A 9 1.31 16.11 -18.49
CA ASN A 9 0.50 14.97 -18.13
C ASN A 9 1.23 13.64 -18.41
N ARG A 10 1.98 13.56 -19.51
CA ARG A 10 2.81 12.39 -19.81
C ARG A 10 3.95 12.21 -18.82
N LEU A 11 4.65 13.27 -18.40
CA LEU A 11 5.71 13.13 -17.40
C LEU A 11 5.13 12.68 -16.05
N ALA A 12 3.96 13.21 -15.66
CA ALA A 12 3.29 12.81 -14.43
C ALA A 12 2.82 11.34 -14.45
N THR A 13 2.30 10.87 -15.59
CA THR A 13 1.90 9.45 -15.73
C THR A 13 3.11 8.52 -15.60
N TRP A 14 4.21 8.82 -16.28
CA TRP A 14 5.44 8.03 -16.20
C TRP A 14 6.06 8.09 -14.80
N ALA A 15 6.05 9.26 -14.16
CA ALA A 15 6.50 9.40 -12.77
C ALA A 15 5.70 8.48 -11.83
N GLY A 16 4.36 8.43 -11.97
CA GLY A 16 3.53 7.52 -11.19
C GLY A 16 3.80 6.04 -11.47
N ASP A 17 4.17 5.67 -12.70
CA ASP A 17 4.59 4.30 -13.06
C ASP A 17 5.92 3.93 -12.39
N VAL A 18 6.90 4.83 -12.46
CA VAL A 18 8.20 4.66 -11.81
C VAL A 18 8.07 4.59 -10.29
N VAL A 19 7.29 5.49 -9.67
CA VAL A 19 7.08 5.51 -8.22
C VAL A 19 6.46 4.21 -7.73
N LEU A 20 5.39 3.73 -8.39
CA LEU A 20 4.78 2.45 -8.03
C LEU A 20 5.75 1.28 -8.19
N ALA A 21 6.52 1.25 -9.29
CA ALA A 21 7.52 0.21 -9.52
C ALA A 21 8.61 0.21 -8.44
N LEU A 22 9.11 1.38 -8.04
CA LEU A 22 10.11 1.51 -6.97
C LEU A 22 9.56 1.06 -5.62
N ILE A 23 8.29 1.37 -5.32
CA ILE A 23 7.62 0.93 -4.09
C ILE A 23 7.49 -0.60 -4.08
N CYS A 24 7.04 -1.20 -5.18
CA CYS A 24 6.97 -2.66 -5.31
C CYS A 24 8.36 -3.31 -5.22
N LEU A 25 9.39 -2.72 -5.85
CA LEU A 25 10.77 -3.20 -5.75
C LEU A 25 11.28 -3.13 -4.31
N LEU A 26 10.99 -2.04 -3.59
CA LEU A 26 11.34 -1.90 -2.18
C LEU A 26 10.67 -2.99 -1.33
N GLY A 27 9.39 -3.27 -1.58
CA GLY A 27 8.68 -4.39 -0.95
C GLY A 27 9.34 -5.74 -1.25
N LEU A 28 9.67 -6.01 -2.53
CA LEU A 28 10.34 -7.25 -2.91
C LEU A 28 11.70 -7.38 -2.21
N ILE A 29 12.53 -6.34 -2.22
CA ILE A 29 13.81 -6.32 -1.50
C ILE A 29 13.59 -6.61 -0.02
N ALA A 30 12.58 -5.99 0.61
CA ALA A 30 12.26 -6.22 2.01
C ALA A 30 11.90 -7.69 2.30
N PHE A 31 11.15 -8.35 1.42
CA PHE A 31 10.78 -9.76 1.57
C PHE A 31 11.91 -10.73 1.24
N PHE A 32 12.78 -10.41 0.28
CA PHE A 32 13.87 -11.29 -0.15
C PHE A 32 15.17 -11.09 0.63
N TYR A 33 15.35 -9.94 1.30
CA TYR A 33 16.54 -9.63 2.10
C TYR A 33 16.87 -10.70 3.16
N PRO A 34 15.91 -11.23 3.95
CA PRO A 34 16.19 -12.27 4.93
C PRO A 34 16.76 -13.55 4.34
N PHE A 35 16.45 -13.88 3.07
CA PHE A 35 16.98 -15.08 2.41
C PHE A 35 18.45 -14.95 2.02
N MET A 36 18.97 -13.72 1.96
CA MET A 36 20.38 -13.44 1.66
C MET A 36 21.23 -13.40 2.94
N MET A 37 20.58 -13.16 4.09
CA MET A 37 21.23 -13.21 5.39
C MET A 37 21.33 -14.67 5.84
N GLY A 38 22.53 -15.10 6.26
CA GLY A 38 22.71 -16.43 6.84
C GLY A 38 21.81 -16.64 8.06
N ARG A 39 21.53 -17.91 8.41
CA ARG A 39 20.67 -18.28 9.55
C ARG A 39 21.34 -17.91 10.88
N GLU A 40 21.36 -16.65 11.23
CA GLU A 40 21.60 -16.24 12.61
C GLU A 40 20.36 -16.56 13.44
N VAL A 41 20.55 -17.13 14.62
CA VAL A 41 19.47 -17.54 15.52
C VAL A 41 18.87 -16.30 16.17
N SER A 42 18.14 -15.49 15.40
CA SER A 42 17.32 -14.40 15.91
C SER A 42 15.90 -14.92 16.16
N GLY A 43 15.37 -14.74 17.37
CA GLY A 43 13.95 -15.05 17.64
C GLY A 43 12.99 -14.31 16.71
N PHE A 44 11.75 -14.79 16.57
CA PHE A 44 10.73 -14.22 15.66
C PHE A 44 10.54 -12.69 15.82
N GLU A 45 10.64 -12.17 17.04
CA GLU A 45 10.54 -10.74 17.36
C GLU A 45 11.76 -9.92 16.87
N GLN A 46 12.93 -10.54 16.84
CA GLN A 46 14.21 -9.87 16.59
C GLN A 46 14.60 -9.84 15.10
N ALA A 47 14.02 -10.74 14.29
CA ALA A 47 14.30 -10.87 12.85
C ALA A 47 14.02 -9.58 12.03
N HIS A 48 13.19 -8.67 12.54
CA HIS A 48 12.81 -7.44 11.85
C HIS A 48 12.89 -6.16 12.70
N ALA A 49 13.42 -6.23 13.92
CA ALA A 49 13.43 -5.11 14.86
C ALA A 49 14.16 -3.86 14.31
N THR A 50 15.23 -4.05 13.53
CA THR A 50 16.03 -2.94 12.97
C THR A 50 15.55 -2.52 11.57
N THR A 51 15.14 -3.46 10.73
CA THR A 51 14.80 -3.18 9.32
C THR A 51 13.39 -2.59 9.18
N ALA A 52 12.44 -3.04 10.00
CA ALA A 52 11.05 -2.65 9.85
C ALA A 52 10.75 -1.16 10.12
N PRO A 53 11.33 -0.49 11.13
CA PRO A 53 11.14 0.95 11.31
C PRO A 53 11.60 1.75 10.10
N ILE A 54 12.70 1.33 9.46
CA ILE A 54 13.24 1.99 8.27
C ILE A 54 12.27 1.79 7.09
N LEU A 55 11.77 0.57 6.88
CA LEU A 55 10.77 0.29 5.84
C LEU A 55 9.49 1.09 6.06
N PHE A 56 9.00 1.19 7.31
CA PHE A 56 7.85 2.01 7.65
C PHE A 56 8.09 3.48 7.32
N ALA A 57 9.24 4.02 7.74
CA ALA A 57 9.63 5.40 7.52
C ALA A 57 9.79 5.74 6.03
N MET A 58 10.15 4.77 5.19
CA MET A 58 10.19 4.96 3.73
C MET A 58 8.81 4.80 3.08
N LEU A 59 8.05 3.78 3.49
CA LEU A 59 6.78 3.41 2.85
C LEU A 59 5.71 4.49 3.03
N GLY A 60 5.57 5.06 4.23
CA GLY A 60 4.57 6.11 4.50
C GLY A 60 4.70 7.32 3.55
N PRO A 61 5.86 7.98 3.49
CA PRO A 61 6.11 9.06 2.53
C PRO A 61 5.97 8.60 1.08
N ALA A 62 6.42 7.39 0.73
CA ALA A 62 6.28 6.88 -0.63
C ALA A 62 4.80 6.73 -1.06
N MET A 63 3.90 6.37 -0.15
CA MET A 63 2.45 6.34 -0.41
C MET A 63 1.90 7.72 -0.72
N LEU A 64 2.35 8.75 0.01
CA LEU A 64 1.95 10.14 -0.25
C LEU A 64 2.46 10.61 -1.62
N VAL A 65 3.72 10.30 -1.95
CA VAL A 65 4.28 10.62 -3.27
C VAL A 65 3.48 9.93 -4.37
N LEU A 66 3.16 8.64 -4.21
CA LEU A 66 2.33 7.92 -5.17
C LEU A 66 0.98 8.61 -5.35
N LEU A 67 0.27 8.93 -4.26
CA LEU A 67 -1.02 9.60 -4.30
C LEU A 67 -0.96 10.98 -5.00
N ILE A 68 0.07 11.78 -4.70
CA ILE A 68 0.31 13.06 -5.38
C ILE A 68 0.56 12.85 -6.88
N THR A 69 1.33 11.83 -7.25
CA THR A 69 1.61 11.54 -8.67
C THR A 69 0.36 11.07 -9.42
N GLU A 70 -0.52 10.27 -8.80
CA GLU A 70 -1.79 9.86 -9.40
C GLU A 70 -2.73 11.04 -9.66
N LEU A 71 -2.83 11.96 -8.67
CA LEU A 71 -3.60 13.19 -8.80
C LEU A 71 -3.03 14.09 -9.90
N SER A 72 -1.70 14.26 -9.91
CA SER A 72 -1.00 15.11 -10.90
C SER A 72 -1.10 14.56 -12.33
N ALA A 73 -1.17 13.23 -12.47
CA ALA A 73 -1.33 12.52 -13.73
C ALA A 73 -2.79 12.49 -14.24
N GLY A 74 -3.74 13.05 -13.47
CA GLY A 74 -5.17 12.99 -13.79
C GLY A 74 -5.75 11.57 -13.76
N ARG A 75 -5.02 10.59 -13.22
CA ARG A 75 -5.46 9.19 -13.08
C ARG A 75 -6.40 9.00 -11.89
N LEU A 76 -6.32 9.90 -10.92
CA LEU A 76 -7.20 9.92 -9.74
C LEU A 76 -7.94 11.26 -9.66
N ASN A 77 -9.27 11.20 -9.62
CA ASN A 77 -10.14 12.38 -9.45
C ASN A 77 -10.40 12.61 -7.94
N PRO A 78 -10.56 13.86 -7.46
CA PRO A 78 -11.01 14.16 -6.10
C PRO A 78 -12.17 13.32 -5.57
N ARG A 79 -13.15 12.96 -6.41
CA ARG A 79 -14.25 12.06 -6.02
C ARG A 79 -13.75 10.67 -5.64
N ILE A 80 -12.87 10.09 -6.46
CA ILE A 80 -12.28 8.77 -6.21
C ILE A 80 -11.35 8.84 -4.99
N LEU A 81 -10.63 9.95 -4.79
CA LEU A 81 -9.84 10.19 -3.59
C LEU A 81 -10.70 10.16 -2.31
N ALA A 82 -11.87 10.80 -2.35
CA ALA A 82 -12.79 10.79 -1.22
C ALA A 82 -13.29 9.36 -0.92
N ILE A 83 -13.63 8.58 -1.96
CA ILE A 83 -14.00 7.17 -1.82
C ILE A 83 -12.84 6.36 -1.23
N LEU A 84 -11.60 6.57 -1.70
CA LEU A 84 -10.41 5.94 -1.14
C LEU A 84 -10.33 6.20 0.36
N GLY A 85 -10.44 7.46 0.80
CA GLY A 85 -10.41 7.81 2.22
C GLY A 85 -11.51 7.14 3.05
N VAL A 86 -12.75 7.12 2.56
CA VAL A 86 -13.88 6.47 3.24
C VAL A 86 -13.66 4.96 3.35
N LEU A 87 -13.25 4.30 2.26
CA LEU A 87 -12.97 2.86 2.25
C LEU A 87 -11.77 2.53 3.12
N THR A 88 -10.72 3.36 3.12
CA THR A 88 -9.57 3.22 4.02
C THR A 88 -10.02 3.22 5.48
N GLY A 89 -10.88 4.16 5.88
CA GLY A 89 -11.45 4.18 7.23
C GLY A 89 -12.28 2.94 7.55
N LEU A 90 -13.14 2.51 6.63
CA LEU A 90 -13.98 1.32 6.82
C LEU A 90 -13.14 0.04 6.99
N VAL A 91 -12.17 -0.18 6.10
CA VAL A 91 -11.25 -1.32 6.17
C VAL A 91 -10.42 -1.26 7.47
N ALA A 92 -9.99 -0.08 7.89
CA ALA A 92 -9.24 0.09 9.13
C ALA A 92 -10.02 -0.31 10.38
N VAL A 93 -11.33 0.00 10.42
CA VAL A 93 -12.24 -0.41 11.49
C VAL A 93 -12.58 -1.91 11.40
N LEU A 94 -12.80 -2.44 10.19
CA LEU A 94 -13.08 -3.87 10.00
C LEU A 94 -11.92 -4.78 10.41
N ARG A 95 -10.69 -4.26 10.38
CA ARG A 95 -9.48 -4.95 10.86
C ARG A 95 -9.38 -5.01 12.38
N LEU A 96 -10.16 -4.21 13.12
CA LEU A 96 -10.12 -4.26 14.59
C LEU A 96 -10.35 -5.70 15.07
N PRO A 97 -9.61 -6.17 16.09
CA PRO A 97 -9.73 -7.54 16.57
C PRO A 97 -11.16 -7.82 17.04
N ALA A 98 -11.88 -8.66 16.31
CA ALA A 98 -13.28 -9.03 16.59
C ALA A 98 -13.42 -10.40 17.27
N GLY A 99 -12.31 -11.07 17.59
CA GLY A 99 -12.28 -12.41 18.17
C GLY A 99 -10.91 -13.10 18.01
N PRO A 100 -10.78 -14.38 18.42
CA PRO A 100 -9.55 -15.15 18.23
C PRO A 100 -9.34 -15.43 16.73
N GLY A 101 -8.32 -14.83 16.12
CA GLY A 101 -7.90 -15.12 14.74
C GLY A 101 -7.84 -13.94 13.76
N ASP A 102 -7.97 -12.70 14.23
CA ASP A 102 -8.11 -11.49 13.40
C ASP A 102 -9.36 -11.53 12.50
N SER A 103 -9.85 -10.38 12.06
CA SER A 103 -11.05 -10.31 11.21
C SER A 103 -10.64 -10.47 9.74
N PRO A 104 -10.90 -11.60 9.03
CA PRO A 104 -10.58 -11.71 7.62
C PRO A 104 -11.45 -10.80 6.72
N THR A 105 -12.48 -10.19 7.31
CA THR A 105 -13.49 -9.37 6.63
C THR A 105 -12.89 -8.18 5.87
N PHE A 106 -11.78 -7.60 6.35
CA PHE A 106 -11.18 -6.43 5.70
C PHE A 106 -10.51 -6.77 4.36
N PHE A 107 -10.05 -8.02 4.17
CA PHE A 107 -9.46 -8.46 2.89
C PHE A 107 -10.47 -8.41 1.74
N PHE A 108 -11.72 -8.80 2.00
CA PHE A 108 -12.79 -8.79 0.99
C PHE A 108 -12.96 -7.41 0.36
N LEU A 109 -13.02 -6.35 1.18
CA LEU A 109 -13.18 -4.99 0.66
C LEU A 109 -11.96 -4.50 -0.12
N ILE A 110 -10.74 -4.86 0.31
CA ILE A 110 -9.51 -4.51 -0.43
C ILE A 110 -9.52 -5.15 -1.82
N ILE A 111 -9.84 -6.45 -1.89
CA ILE A 111 -9.91 -7.21 -3.15
C ILE A 111 -11.00 -6.64 -4.05
N LEU A 112 -12.22 -6.48 -3.52
CA LEU A 112 -13.37 -5.98 -4.29
C LEU A 112 -13.11 -4.58 -4.84
N ALA A 113 -12.59 -3.67 -4.02
CA ALA A 113 -12.29 -2.32 -4.46
C ALA A 113 -11.12 -2.29 -5.45
N GLY A 114 -10.10 -3.15 -5.29
CA GLY A 114 -9.04 -3.33 -6.27
C GLY A 114 -9.58 -3.79 -7.63
N TYR A 115 -10.50 -4.75 -7.64
CA TYR A 115 -11.18 -5.22 -8.84
C TYR A 115 -12.03 -4.13 -9.51
N VAL A 116 -12.75 -3.31 -8.74
CA VAL A 116 -13.66 -2.27 -9.26
C VAL A 116 -12.93 -0.99 -9.70
N TYR A 117 -11.96 -0.52 -8.92
CA TYR A 117 -11.27 0.76 -9.14
C TYR A 117 -9.88 0.60 -9.77
N GLY A 118 -9.42 -0.63 -9.97
CA GLY A 118 -8.16 -0.96 -10.62
C GLY A 118 -6.97 -1.10 -9.67
N ALA A 119 -5.86 -1.56 -10.24
CA ALA A 119 -4.68 -2.03 -9.51
C ALA A 119 -4.06 -0.97 -8.58
N ARG A 120 -3.89 0.27 -9.07
CA ARG A 120 -3.32 1.39 -8.30
C ARG A 120 -4.18 1.76 -7.09
N PHE A 121 -5.49 1.81 -7.28
CA PHE A 121 -6.44 2.07 -6.20
C PHE A 121 -6.42 0.95 -5.17
N GLY A 122 -6.44 -0.31 -5.60
CA GLY A 122 -6.35 -1.47 -4.72
C GLY A 122 -5.08 -1.48 -3.88
N PHE A 123 -3.94 -1.13 -4.50
CA PHE A 123 -2.67 -0.98 -3.79
C PHE A 123 -2.72 0.09 -2.70
N LEU A 124 -3.16 1.30 -3.06
CA LEU A 124 -3.29 2.41 -2.12
C LEU A 124 -4.27 2.08 -0.99
N LEU A 125 -5.43 1.50 -1.30
CA LEU A 125 -6.43 1.13 -0.30
C LEU A 125 -5.86 0.13 0.71
N GLY A 126 -5.23 -0.94 0.23
CA GLY A 126 -4.65 -1.97 1.09
C GLY A 126 -3.56 -1.41 2.01
N ALA A 127 -2.62 -0.64 1.46
CA ALA A 127 -1.52 -0.08 2.23
C ALA A 127 -1.98 0.98 3.23
N LEU A 128 -2.82 1.93 2.79
CA LEU A 128 -3.32 3.01 3.64
C LEU A 128 -4.25 2.50 4.74
N ALA A 129 -5.10 1.51 4.46
CA ALA A 129 -6.01 0.96 5.47
C ALA A 129 -5.25 0.29 6.62
N LEU A 130 -4.18 -0.43 6.29
CA LEU A 130 -3.30 -1.05 7.29
C LEU A 130 -2.57 0.00 8.12
N LEU A 131 -2.07 1.07 7.48
CA LEU A 131 -1.47 2.21 8.16
C LEU A 131 -2.45 2.87 9.13
N VAL A 132 -3.64 3.25 8.65
CA VAL A 132 -4.67 3.91 9.46
C VAL A 132 -5.11 3.01 10.61
N SER A 133 -5.35 1.72 10.35
CA SER A 133 -5.72 0.76 11.39
C SER A 133 -4.67 0.68 12.49
N ALA A 134 -3.38 0.60 12.14
CA ALA A 134 -2.31 0.57 13.10
C ALA A 134 -2.16 1.86 13.91
N LEU A 135 -2.40 3.02 13.29
CA LEU A 135 -2.42 4.30 14.01
C LEU A 135 -3.59 4.37 15.02
N LEU A 136 -4.76 3.82 14.67
CA LEU A 136 -5.93 3.78 15.56
C LEU A 136 -5.76 2.83 16.74
N THR A 137 -5.09 1.69 16.54
CA THR A 137 -4.93 0.67 17.59
C THR A 137 -3.62 0.75 18.35
N GLY A 138 -2.72 1.68 18.01
CA GLY A 138 -1.34 1.67 18.49
C GLY A 138 -0.52 0.48 17.97
N GLY A 139 -0.97 -0.17 16.90
CA GLY A 139 -0.39 -1.39 16.32
C GLY A 139 0.82 -1.14 15.41
N VAL A 140 1.54 -0.04 15.59
CA VAL A 140 2.77 0.24 14.83
C VAL A 140 3.87 -0.68 15.35
N GLY A 141 4.17 -1.73 14.58
CA GLY A 141 5.14 -2.75 14.96
C GLY A 141 6.02 -3.19 13.79
N PRO A 142 7.00 -4.08 14.03
CA PRO A 142 7.97 -4.48 13.03
C PRO A 142 7.35 -5.24 11.84
N TRP A 143 6.12 -5.73 11.98
CA TRP A 143 5.43 -6.44 10.92
C TRP A 143 4.54 -5.54 10.05
N LEU A 144 4.25 -4.32 10.49
CA LEU A 144 3.28 -3.45 9.82
C LEU A 144 3.65 -3.14 8.37
N PRO A 145 4.90 -2.77 8.01
CA PRO A 145 5.25 -2.47 6.61
C PRO A 145 5.01 -3.66 5.68
N PHE A 146 5.28 -4.87 6.15
CA PHE A 146 5.06 -6.10 5.40
C PHE A 146 3.56 -6.34 5.19
N GLN A 147 2.73 -6.11 6.23
CA GLN A 147 1.27 -6.20 6.10
C GLN A 147 0.74 -5.17 5.10
N MET A 148 1.26 -3.94 5.10
CA MET A 148 0.90 -2.90 4.15
C MET A 148 1.25 -3.28 2.71
N PHE A 149 2.43 -3.87 2.48
CA PHE A 149 2.82 -4.35 1.14
C PHE A 149 1.92 -5.48 0.65
N VAL A 150 1.69 -6.49 1.50
CA VAL A 150 0.88 -7.66 1.11
C VAL A 150 -0.57 -7.28 0.88
N SER A 151 -1.16 -6.44 1.73
CA SER A 151 -2.53 -5.95 1.53
C SER A 151 -2.64 -5.09 0.27
N GLY A 152 -1.65 -4.23 0.01
CA GLY A 152 -1.59 -3.45 -1.21
C GLY A 152 -1.49 -4.33 -2.45
N TRP A 153 -0.56 -5.29 -2.48
CA TRP A 153 -0.42 -6.21 -3.61
C TRP A 153 -1.66 -7.07 -3.84
N MET A 154 -2.36 -7.47 -2.78
CA MET A 154 -3.63 -8.20 -2.90
C MET A 154 -4.70 -7.39 -3.63
N GLY A 155 -4.88 -6.11 -3.27
CA GLY A 155 -5.79 -5.22 -4.00
C GLY A 155 -5.30 -4.95 -5.43
N MET A 156 -4.00 -4.79 -5.61
CA MET A 156 -3.37 -4.56 -6.92
C MET A 156 -3.61 -5.72 -7.88
N SER A 157 -3.39 -6.96 -7.43
CA SER A 157 -3.56 -8.16 -8.26
C SER A 157 -5.01 -8.38 -8.64
N ALA A 158 -5.97 -8.06 -7.76
CA ALA A 158 -7.39 -8.11 -8.08
C ALA A 158 -7.75 -7.15 -9.22
N GLY A 159 -7.14 -5.96 -9.23
CA GLY A 159 -7.34 -4.98 -10.31
C GLY A 159 -6.76 -5.39 -11.67
N TRP A 160 -5.79 -6.32 -11.71
CA TRP A 160 -5.28 -6.88 -12.97
C TRP A 160 -6.19 -7.96 -13.56
N LEU A 161 -7.12 -8.51 -12.78
CA LEU A 161 -8.09 -9.50 -13.23
C LEU A 161 -9.37 -8.87 -13.79
N ALA A 162 -9.56 -7.56 -13.58
CA ALA A 162 -10.74 -6.85 -14.08
C ALA A 162 -10.83 -6.93 -15.62
N PRO A 163 -12.03 -7.16 -16.19
CA PRO A 163 -12.25 -7.38 -17.63
C PRO A 163 -12.06 -6.12 -18.49
#